data_AF-A0A0R3U6A8-F1
#
_entry.id   AF-A0A0R3U6A8-F1
#
_cell.length_a   1.000
_cell.length_b   1.000
_cell.length_c   1.000
_cell.angle_alpha   90.00
_cell.angle_beta   90.00
_cell.angle_gamma   90.00
#
_symmetry.space_group_name_H-M   'P 1'
#
loop_
_entity.id
_entity.type
_entity.pdbx_description
1 polymer ?
#
loop_
_entity_poly.entity_id
_entity_poly.type
_entity_poly.pdbx_seq_one_letter_code
_entity_poly.pdbx_strand_id
1 'polypeptide(L)'
;MVLPVLKLYAWEPSFIREVDSIRKDELSHLRKYLCLDCSIAFVFVCAPTLVALASFVVYILSSPDNVFNAEKAFVSLSLLNILRFPLFMFPTILSSLVQVGVRAYTVRVSEDRHFMFLFLIKAYVSVRRLTKFLLNSELDPSTVSHEETPGVAAVIENGTLSWAPDVEPAIQDVTINFVEGQSTAIVGRVGAGKSSLLNALLGNMELISGRVNIKGSLALVSQQAWIFNGTLRDNILFHKPYDAERYAKIIKACALEADIKILSDGDLTDIGDKGVNLSGGQKQRIR
;
A
#
# COMPACT_ATOMS: atom_id res chain seq x y z
N MET A 1 -0.08 6.06 -16.33
CA MET A 1 1.11 6.27 -17.19
C MET A 1 1.64 4.97 -17.83
N VAL A 2 1.51 3.80 -17.19
CA VAL A 2 2.11 2.54 -17.68
C VAL A 2 1.39 1.91 -18.89
N LEU A 3 0.05 1.90 -18.89
CA LEU A 3 -0.73 1.23 -19.95
C LEU A 3 -0.58 1.83 -21.36
N PRO A 4 -0.55 3.17 -21.55
CA PRO A 4 -0.34 3.77 -22.87
C PRO A 4 1.06 3.50 -23.43
N VAL A 5 2.08 3.45 -22.57
CA VAL A 5 3.46 3.12 -22.94
C VAL A 5 3.56 1.67 -23.41
N LEU A 6 2.95 0.74 -22.67
CA LEU A 6 2.87 -0.68 -23.05
C LEU A 6 2.22 -0.88 -24.42
N LYS A 7 1.13 -0.15 -24.69
CA LYS A 7 0.44 -0.16 -25.99
C LYS A 7 1.29 0.42 -27.11
N LEU A 8 1.94 1.56 -26.86
CA LEU A 8 2.80 2.22 -27.84
C LEU A 8 3.95 1.32 -28.30
N TYR A 9 4.57 0.58 -27.37
CA TYR A 9 5.66 -0.33 -27.65
C TYR A 9 5.22 -1.77 -27.98
N ALA A 10 3.90 -2.03 -28.05
CA ALA A 10 3.32 -3.35 -28.28
C ALA A 10 3.87 -4.44 -27.34
N TRP A 11 4.14 -4.09 -26.08
CA TRP A 11 4.69 -5.00 -25.07
C TRP A 11 3.64 -5.83 -24.35
N GLU A 12 2.35 -5.61 -24.62
CA GLU A 12 1.24 -6.34 -24.00
C GLU A 12 1.41 -7.87 -24.07
N PRO A 13 1.79 -8.50 -25.21
CA PRO A 13 1.93 -9.95 -25.27
C PRO A 13 3.08 -10.52 -24.42
N SER A 14 4.11 -9.72 -24.15
CA SER A 14 5.23 -10.13 -23.29
C SER A 14 4.81 -10.07 -21.82
N PHE A 15 4.13 -9.00 -21.40
CA PHE A 15 3.62 -8.89 -20.02
C PHE A 15 2.51 -9.90 -19.72
N ILE A 16 1.63 -10.19 -20.68
CA ILE A 16 0.60 -11.23 -20.53
C ILE A 16 1.25 -12.60 -20.30
N ARG A 17 2.31 -12.94 -21.07
CA ARG A 17 3.04 -14.19 -20.91
C ARG A 17 3.67 -14.33 -19.52
N GLU A 18 4.22 -13.25 -18.97
CA GLU A 18 4.81 -13.24 -17.64
C GLU A 18 3.75 -13.48 -16.54
N VAL A 19 2.63 -12.77 -16.63
CA VAL A 19 1.49 -12.93 -15.71
C VAL A 19 0.91 -14.35 -15.81
N ASP A 20 0.78 -14.89 -17.02
CA ASP A 20 0.29 -16.25 -17.24
C ASP A 20 1.24 -17.31 -16.68
N SER A 21 2.55 -17.08 -16.75
CA SER A 21 3.54 -17.97 -16.15
C SER A 21 3.35 -18.05 -14.63
N ILE A 22 3.29 -16.90 -13.97
CA ILE A 22 3.04 -16.82 -12.51
C ILE A 22 1.70 -17.45 -12.15
N ARG A 23 0.66 -17.23 -12.97
CA ARG A 23 -0.67 -17.79 -12.74
C ARG A 23 -0.70 -19.31 -12.86
N LYS A 24 0.03 -19.88 -13.82
CA LYS A 24 0.13 -21.35 -13.98
C LYS A 24 0.78 -22.00 -12.76
N ASP A 25 1.85 -21.39 -12.24
CA ASP A 25 2.53 -21.88 -11.05
C ASP A 25 1.60 -21.84 -9.83
N GLU A 26 0.87 -20.74 -9.63
CA GLU A 26 -0.13 -20.59 -8.57
C GLU A 26 -1.21 -21.67 -8.66
N LEU A 27 -1.78 -21.91 -9.84
CA LEU A 27 -2.81 -22.92 -10.07
C LEU A 27 -2.31 -24.34 -9.79
N SER A 28 -1.04 -24.62 -10.10
CA SER A 28 -0.45 -25.94 -9.81
C SER A 28 -0.39 -26.21 -8.31
N HIS A 29 -0.08 -25.20 -7.50
CA HIS A 29 -0.01 -25.30 -6.05
C HIS A 29 -1.41 -25.40 -5.43
N LEU A 30 -2.36 -24.61 -5.95
CA LEU A 30 -3.75 -24.64 -5.51
C LEU A 30 -4.40 -26.01 -5.79
N ARG A 31 -4.11 -26.63 -6.93
CA ARG A 31 -4.60 -27.98 -7.25
C ARG A 31 -4.05 -29.04 -6.29
N LYS A 32 -2.76 -28.99 -5.98
CA LYS A 32 -2.14 -29.91 -5.00
C LYS A 32 -2.76 -29.74 -3.61
N TYR A 33 -2.98 -28.49 -3.18
CA TYR A 33 -3.64 -28.17 -1.92
C TYR A 33 -5.05 -28.75 -1.84
N LEU A 34 -5.88 -28.50 -2.85
CA LEU A 34 -7.25 -29.02 -2.89
C LEU A 34 -7.29 -30.55 -2.88
N CYS A 35 -6.38 -31.23 -3.60
CA CYS A 35 -6.29 -32.68 -3.59
C CYS A 35 -5.98 -33.23 -2.19
N LEU A 36 -5.03 -32.62 -1.48
CA LEU A 36 -4.69 -32.98 -0.11
C LEU A 36 -5.87 -32.73 0.85
N ASP A 37 -6.55 -31.59 0.71
CA ASP A 37 -7.69 -31.23 1.56
C ASP A 37 -8.86 -32.21 1.39
N CYS A 38 -9.22 -32.54 0.15
CA CYS A 38 -10.22 -33.56 -0.13
C CYS A 38 -9.83 -34.94 0.43
N SER A 39 -8.56 -35.31 0.34
CA SER A 39 -8.07 -36.59 0.87
C SER A 39 -8.16 -36.65 2.40
N ILE A 40 -7.80 -35.56 3.08
CA ILE A 40 -7.93 -35.43 4.53
C ILE A 40 -9.40 -35.50 4.94
N ALA A 41 -10.27 -34.72 4.28
CA ALA A 41 -11.71 -34.73 4.56
C ALA A 41 -12.31 -36.14 4.40
N PHE A 42 -11.92 -36.86 3.33
CA PHE A 42 -12.36 -38.24 3.11
C PHE A 42 -11.98 -39.18 4.26
N VAL A 43 -10.73 -39.13 4.73
CA VAL A 43 -10.26 -39.97 5.86
C VAL A 43 -11.10 -39.69 7.11
N PHE A 44 -11.35 -38.42 7.44
CA PHE A 44 -12.10 -38.05 8.65
C PHE A 44 -13.60 -38.37 8.54
N VAL A 45 -14.18 -38.35 7.33
CA VAL A 45 -15.56 -38.77 7.11
C VAL A 45 -15.70 -40.30 7.25
N CYS A 46 -14.73 -41.07 6.75
CA CYS A 46 -14.78 -42.55 6.77
C CYS A 46 -14.32 -43.18 8.08
N ALA A 47 -13.47 -42.52 8.88
CA ALA A 47 -12.91 -43.09 10.10
C ALA A 47 -13.97 -43.58 11.12
N PRO A 48 -15.05 -42.83 11.44
CA PRO A 48 -16.05 -43.26 12.42
C PRO A 48 -16.82 -44.52 11.98
N THR A 49 -17.09 -44.67 10.68
CA THR A 49 -17.75 -45.86 10.14
C THR A 49 -16.85 -47.09 10.19
N LEU A 50 -15.56 -46.93 9.92
CA LEU A 50 -14.57 -48.02 9.99
C LEU A 50 -14.32 -48.46 11.44
N VAL A 51 -14.22 -47.49 12.36
CA VAL A 51 -14.10 -47.77 13.81
C VAL A 51 -15.34 -48.50 14.33
N ALA A 52 -16.54 -48.06 13.96
CA ALA A 52 -17.79 -48.74 14.33
C ALA A 52 -17.78 -50.22 13.92
N LEU A 53 -17.44 -50.47 12.64
CA LEU A 53 -17.38 -51.82 12.08
C LEU A 53 -16.35 -52.68 12.82
N ALA A 54 -15.13 -52.16 13.02
CA ALA A 54 -14.06 -52.86 13.70
C ALA A 54 -14.44 -53.20 15.16
N SER A 55 -15.05 -52.26 15.89
CA SER A 55 -15.50 -52.47 17.26
C SER A 55 -16.57 -53.56 17.37
N PHE A 56 -17.54 -53.59 16.45
CA PHE A 56 -18.56 -54.65 16.43
C PHE A 56 -17.98 -56.01 16.08
N VAL A 57 -17.07 -56.07 15.10
CA VAL A 57 -16.39 -57.33 14.73
C VAL A 57 -15.56 -57.88 15.89
N VAL A 58 -14.77 -57.04 16.56
CA VAL A 58 -13.96 -57.47 17.72
C VAL A 58 -14.85 -57.93 18.87
N TYR A 59 -15.96 -57.24 19.15
CA TYR A 59 -16.89 -57.62 20.23
C TYR A 59 -17.50 -59.01 20.02
N ILE A 60 -17.89 -59.32 18.77
CA ILE A 60 -18.47 -60.63 18.41
C ILE A 60 -17.41 -61.74 18.49
N LEU A 61 -16.18 -61.47 18.07
CA LEU A 61 -15.11 -62.48 18.03
C LEU A 61 -14.43 -62.73 19.38
N SER A 62 -14.49 -61.79 20.32
CA SER A 62 -13.70 -61.88 21.56
C SER A 62 -14.23 -62.90 22.58
N SER A 63 -15.52 -63.21 22.61
CA SER A 63 -16.08 -64.21 23.53
C SER A 63 -17.42 -64.75 23.00
N PRO A 64 -17.65 -66.07 23.00
CA PRO A 64 -18.90 -66.67 22.53
C PRO A 64 -20.12 -66.33 23.40
N ASP A 65 -19.90 -65.87 24.63
CA ASP A 65 -20.95 -65.42 25.56
C ASP A 65 -21.45 -63.98 25.28
N ASN A 66 -20.82 -63.26 24.34
CA ASN A 66 -21.21 -61.90 23.99
C ASN A 66 -22.47 -61.89 23.12
N VAL A 67 -23.61 -61.54 23.71
CA VAL A 67 -24.87 -61.33 22.97
C VAL A 67 -24.87 -59.95 22.32
N PHE A 68 -24.72 -59.93 20.99
CA PHE A 68 -24.90 -58.73 20.15
C PHE A 68 -26.38 -58.58 19.80
N ASN A 69 -27.06 -57.63 20.46
CA ASN A 69 -28.47 -57.32 20.22
C ASN A 69 -28.62 -55.95 19.54
N ALA A 70 -29.80 -55.70 18.96
CA ALA A 70 -30.10 -54.46 18.27
C ALA A 70 -29.95 -53.23 19.20
N GLU A 71 -30.31 -53.37 20.47
CA GLU A 71 -30.20 -52.30 21.48
C GLU A 71 -28.74 -51.81 21.63
N LYS A 72 -27.78 -52.73 21.86
CA LYS A 72 -26.36 -52.38 21.95
C LYS A 72 -25.86 -51.76 20.65
N ALA A 73 -26.26 -52.28 19.49
CA ALA A 73 -25.85 -51.75 18.18
C ALA A 73 -26.32 -50.30 17.97
N PHE A 74 -27.59 -50.00 18.25
CA PHE A 74 -28.15 -48.65 18.09
C PHE A 74 -27.59 -47.65 19.11
N VAL A 75 -27.38 -48.08 20.36
CA VAL A 75 -26.76 -47.25 21.40
C VAL A 75 -25.30 -46.92 21.02
N SER A 76 -24.52 -47.92 20.60
CA SER A 76 -23.14 -47.72 20.16
C SER A 76 -23.03 -46.84 18.91
N LEU A 77 -23.91 -47.01 17.90
CA LEU A 77 -23.94 -46.13 16.73
C LEU A 77 -24.29 -44.68 17.09
N SER A 78 -25.20 -44.47 18.05
CA SER A 78 -25.57 -43.14 18.52
C SER A 78 -24.40 -42.43 19.20
N LEU A 79 -23.65 -43.14 20.05
CA LEU A 79 -22.43 -42.61 20.69
C LEU A 79 -21.32 -42.29 19.67
N LEU A 80 -21.14 -43.14 18.66
CA LEU A 80 -20.16 -42.91 17.59
C LEU A 80 -20.54 -41.74 16.68
N ASN A 81 -21.84 -41.51 16.46
CA ASN A 81 -22.32 -40.35 15.70
C ASN A 81 -22.04 -39.02 16.44
N ILE A 82 -22.19 -38.99 17.76
CA ILE A 82 -21.83 -37.81 18.57
C ILE A 82 -20.32 -37.52 18.48
N LEU A 83 -19.48 -38.56 18.39
CA LEU A 83 -18.02 -38.43 18.30
C LEU A 83 -17.53 -37.89 16.94
N ARG A 84 -18.36 -37.91 15.88
CA ARG A 84 -17.97 -37.44 14.54
C ARG A 84 -17.60 -35.96 14.53
N PHE A 85 -18.39 -35.12 15.19
CA PHE A 85 -18.16 -33.68 15.19
C PHE A 85 -16.85 -33.30 15.91
N PRO A 86 -16.55 -33.80 17.13
CA PRO A 86 -15.24 -33.60 17.76
C PRO A 86 -14.07 -34.11 16.92
N LEU A 87 -14.20 -35.26 16.25
CA LEU A 87 -13.13 -35.81 15.41
C LEU A 87 -12.88 -34.98 14.15
N PHE A 88 -13.91 -34.38 13.57
CA PHE A 88 -13.77 -33.46 12.43
C PHE A 88 -13.18 -32.11 12.85
N MET A 89 -13.52 -31.63 14.05
CA MET A 89 -13.01 -30.38 14.61
C MET A 89 -11.61 -30.52 15.20
N PHE A 90 -11.17 -31.74 15.55
CA PHE A 90 -9.88 -31.95 16.20
C PHE A 90 -8.69 -31.52 15.34
N PRO A 91 -8.59 -31.84 14.04
CA PRO A 91 -7.52 -31.33 13.17
C PRO A 91 -7.55 -29.82 13.00
N THR A 92 -8.73 -29.19 12.96
CA THR A 92 -8.86 -27.73 12.79
C THR A 92 -8.44 -26.98 14.04
N ILE A 93 -8.80 -27.50 15.23
CA ILE A 93 -8.37 -26.98 16.52
C ILE A 93 -6.89 -27.26 16.76
N LEU A 94 -6.39 -28.46 16.44
CA LEU A 94 -4.97 -28.77 16.55
C LEU A 94 -4.14 -27.89 15.61
N SER A 95 -4.61 -27.69 14.37
CA SER A 95 -3.98 -26.77 13.41
C SER A 95 -4.03 -25.33 13.92
N SER A 96 -5.12 -24.87 14.51
CA SER A 96 -5.21 -23.50 15.05
C SER A 96 -4.35 -23.31 16.31
N LEU A 97 -4.23 -24.32 17.18
CA LEU A 97 -3.34 -24.31 18.34
C LEU A 97 -1.87 -24.39 17.93
N VAL A 98 -1.53 -25.23 16.95
CA VAL A 98 -0.18 -25.27 16.36
C VAL A 98 0.11 -23.94 15.66
N GLN A 99 -0.84 -23.33 14.94
CA GLN A 99 -0.70 -21.99 14.38
C GLN A 99 -0.41 -20.93 15.45
N VAL A 100 -1.10 -20.98 16.59
CA VAL A 100 -0.91 -20.03 17.71
C VAL A 100 0.41 -20.29 18.46
N GLY A 101 0.77 -21.55 18.71
CA GLY A 101 2.04 -21.91 19.36
C GLY A 101 3.28 -21.67 18.48
N VAL A 102 3.19 -21.97 17.19
CA VAL A 102 4.21 -21.67 16.17
C VAL A 102 4.32 -20.15 15.98
N ARG A 103 3.24 -19.38 16.10
CA ARG A 103 3.31 -17.90 16.14
C ARG A 103 4.09 -17.34 17.35
N ALA A 104 4.17 -18.07 18.45
CA ALA A 104 4.98 -17.70 19.61
C ALA A 104 6.46 -18.16 19.52
N TYR A 105 6.74 -19.26 18.80
CA TYR A 105 8.06 -19.88 18.75
C TYR A 105 8.88 -19.57 17.47
N THR A 106 8.24 -19.16 16.38
CA THR A 106 8.91 -19.01 15.06
C THR A 106 9.51 -17.62 14.85
N VAL A 107 10.43 -17.25 15.74
CA VAL A 107 11.58 -16.37 15.44
C VAL A 107 12.77 -17.22 14.93
N ARG A 108 12.71 -18.55 14.96
CA ARG A 108 13.81 -19.42 14.50
C ARG A 108 13.35 -20.63 13.68
N VAL A 109 13.66 -20.57 12.38
CA VAL A 109 14.04 -21.68 11.47
C VAL A 109 12.92 -22.51 10.80
N SER A 110 12.93 -22.44 9.46
CA SER A 110 12.75 -23.47 8.40
C SER A 110 12.28 -24.87 8.83
N GLU A 111 11.38 -25.62 8.18
CA GLU A 111 11.03 -25.75 6.76
C GLU A 111 9.69 -26.53 6.64
N ASP A 112 8.98 -26.38 5.51
CA ASP A 112 7.78 -27.13 5.04
C ASP A 112 6.41 -27.04 5.75
N ARG A 113 5.55 -26.13 5.25
CA ARG A 113 4.12 -26.39 4.89
C ARG A 113 3.51 -25.19 4.15
N HIS A 114 3.54 -25.30 2.83
CA HIS A 114 3.46 -24.22 1.84
C HIS A 114 2.21 -23.31 1.86
N PHE A 115 1.04 -23.72 2.32
CA PHE A 115 -0.17 -22.87 2.21
C PHE A 115 -0.37 -21.90 3.40
N MET A 116 -0.03 -22.33 4.60
CA MET A 116 -0.08 -21.51 5.81
C MET A 116 1.22 -20.72 6.02
N PHE A 117 2.34 -21.25 5.51
CA PHE A 117 3.61 -20.55 5.34
C PHE A 117 3.44 -19.33 4.42
N LEU A 118 2.67 -19.43 3.33
CA LEU A 118 2.34 -18.27 2.49
C LEU A 118 1.56 -17.18 3.26
N PHE A 119 0.61 -17.55 4.11
CA PHE A 119 -0.17 -16.58 4.89
C PHE A 119 0.67 -15.92 6.00
N LEU A 120 1.51 -16.69 6.70
CA LEU A 120 2.38 -16.16 7.75
C LEU A 120 3.62 -15.43 7.20
N ILE A 121 4.18 -15.84 6.06
CA ILE A 121 5.17 -15.03 5.33
C ILE A 121 4.52 -13.74 4.88
N LYS A 122 3.32 -13.76 4.29
CA LYS A 122 2.64 -12.53 3.89
C LYS A 122 2.38 -11.63 5.10
N ALA A 123 1.92 -12.18 6.22
CA ALA A 123 1.70 -11.42 7.45
C ALA A 123 3.02 -10.90 8.05
N TYR A 124 4.07 -11.71 8.12
CA TYR A 124 5.38 -11.30 8.63
C TYR A 124 6.08 -10.30 7.72
N VAL A 125 6.03 -10.50 6.41
CA VAL A 125 6.52 -9.55 5.41
C VAL A 125 5.70 -8.26 5.47
N SER A 126 4.37 -8.34 5.65
CA SER A 126 3.52 -7.16 5.86
C SER A 126 3.85 -6.45 7.17
N VAL A 127 3.98 -7.15 8.29
CA VAL A 127 4.36 -6.57 9.58
C VAL A 127 5.78 -6.00 9.50
N ARG A 128 6.74 -6.72 8.94
CA ARG A 128 8.11 -6.21 8.74
C ARG A 128 8.14 -4.99 7.82
N ARG A 129 7.31 -4.96 6.76
CA ARG A 129 7.17 -3.78 5.89
C ARG A 129 6.51 -2.62 6.63
N LEU A 130 5.47 -2.87 7.41
CA LEU A 130 4.79 -1.87 8.23
C LEU A 130 5.71 -1.33 9.31
N THR A 131 6.37 -2.19 10.09
CA THR A 131 7.35 -1.80 11.10
C THR A 131 8.52 -1.05 10.46
N LYS A 132 9.05 -1.51 9.32
CA LYS A 132 10.09 -0.76 8.60
C LYS A 132 9.58 0.61 8.14
N PHE A 133 8.35 0.69 7.64
CA PHE A 133 7.75 1.94 7.18
C PHE A 133 7.50 2.92 8.33
N LEU A 134 6.93 2.44 9.44
CA LEU A 134 6.59 3.23 10.62
C LEU A 134 7.82 3.64 11.46
N LEU A 135 8.93 2.92 11.33
CA LEU A 135 10.21 3.25 11.99
C LEU A 135 11.18 4.01 11.08
N ASN A 136 10.77 4.37 9.86
CA ASN A 136 11.60 5.26 9.04
C ASN A 136 11.74 6.61 9.74
N SER A 137 12.90 7.26 9.57
CA SER A 137 13.09 8.61 10.05
C SER A 137 12.05 9.53 9.42
N GLU A 138 11.38 10.31 10.26
CA GLU A 138 10.54 11.41 9.81
C GLU A 138 11.41 12.66 9.64
N LEU A 139 11.03 13.51 8.68
CA LEU A 139 11.67 14.81 8.52
C LEU A 139 11.34 15.67 9.75
N ASP A 140 12.36 16.28 10.35
CA ASP A 140 12.17 17.16 11.49
C ASP A 140 11.48 18.45 11.04
N PRO A 141 10.26 18.76 11.52
CA PRO A 141 9.54 19.99 11.14
C PRO A 141 10.28 21.27 11.56
N SER A 142 11.22 21.19 12.50
CA SER A 142 12.03 22.32 12.96
C SER A 142 13.22 22.64 12.04
N THR A 143 13.46 21.83 11.00
CA THR A 143 14.52 22.03 10.00
C THR A 143 14.45 23.41 9.34
N VAL A 144 13.23 23.90 9.09
CA VAL A 144 13.00 25.24 8.55
C VAL A 144 12.42 26.10 9.67
N SER A 145 13.18 27.12 10.08
CA SER A 145 12.70 28.09 11.05
C SER A 145 11.75 29.10 10.39
N HIS A 146 10.87 29.68 11.19
CA HIS A 146 9.90 30.70 10.75
C HIS A 146 10.07 32.02 11.51
N GLU A 147 11.32 32.39 11.78
CA GLU A 147 11.66 33.61 12.50
C GLU A 147 11.43 34.85 11.63
N GLU A 148 10.99 35.94 12.26
CA GLU A 148 10.88 37.24 11.60
C GLU A 148 12.26 37.84 11.34
N THR A 149 12.70 37.74 10.08
CA THR A 149 13.89 38.42 9.58
C THR A 149 13.48 39.68 8.81
N PRO A 150 13.80 40.90 9.29
CA PRO A 150 13.40 42.12 8.61
C PRO A 150 13.97 42.23 7.20
N GLY A 151 13.10 42.31 6.19
CA GLY A 151 13.49 42.53 4.80
C GLY A 151 13.93 41.27 4.03
N VAL A 152 13.86 40.09 4.67
CA VAL A 152 14.26 38.81 4.06
C VAL A 152 13.08 37.84 4.13
N ALA A 153 12.66 37.35 2.97
CA ALA A 153 11.56 36.40 2.82
C ALA A 153 12.01 34.96 3.09
N ALA A 154 13.21 34.59 2.63
CA ALA A 154 13.80 33.28 2.89
C ALA A 154 15.34 33.39 2.90
N VAL A 155 15.99 32.56 3.72
CA VAL A 155 17.45 32.50 3.80
C VAL A 155 17.91 31.06 4.00
N ILE A 156 19.02 30.73 3.35
CA ILE A 156 19.82 29.54 3.62
C ILE A 156 21.22 30.05 3.98
N GLU A 157 21.72 29.68 5.15
CA GLU A 157 23.05 30.06 5.66
C GLU A 157 23.90 28.80 5.83
N ASN A 158 24.99 28.69 5.05
CA ASN A 158 25.91 27.55 5.05
C ASN A 158 25.18 26.20 5.02
N GLY A 159 24.11 26.13 4.21
CA GLY A 159 23.19 25.01 4.18
C GLY A 159 23.76 23.85 3.38
N THR A 160 23.93 22.71 4.03
CA THR A 160 24.23 21.42 3.41
C THR A 160 23.06 20.49 3.63
N LEU A 161 22.39 20.08 2.54
CA LEU A 161 21.14 19.32 2.59
C LEU A 161 21.21 18.05 1.72
N SER A 162 20.60 16.98 2.23
CA SER A 162 20.50 15.69 1.56
C SER A 162 19.05 15.20 1.45
N TRP A 163 18.81 14.29 0.51
CA TRP A 163 17.52 13.60 0.35
C TRP A 163 17.34 12.46 1.36
N ALA A 164 18.43 11.95 1.94
CA ALA A 164 18.43 10.90 2.94
C ALA A 164 19.75 10.93 3.74
N PRO A 165 19.79 10.34 4.95
CA PRO A 165 20.97 10.42 5.82
C PRO A 165 22.21 9.78 5.21
N ASP A 166 22.01 8.68 4.46
CA ASP A 166 23.07 7.84 3.91
C ASP A 166 23.45 8.21 2.46
N VAL A 167 22.93 9.32 1.93
CA VAL A 167 23.15 9.76 0.55
C VAL A 167 23.98 11.03 0.52
N GLU A 168 24.85 11.15 -0.49
CA GLU A 168 25.64 12.35 -0.70
C GLU A 168 24.74 13.61 -0.77
N PRO A 169 25.15 14.71 -0.10
CA PRO A 169 24.32 15.91 -0.06
C PRO A 169 24.13 16.48 -1.46
N ALA A 170 22.87 16.73 -1.83
CA ALA A 170 22.52 17.31 -3.14
C ALA A 170 22.79 18.82 -3.19
N ILE A 171 22.87 19.48 -2.03
CA ILE A 171 23.19 20.90 -1.85
C ILE A 171 24.29 20.97 -0.80
N GLN A 172 25.38 21.68 -1.09
CA GLN A 172 26.56 21.78 -0.22
C GLN A 172 27.01 23.23 -0.13
N ASP A 173 27.24 23.71 1.10
CA ASP A 173 27.82 25.02 1.39
C ASP A 173 27.13 26.20 0.68
N VAL A 174 25.79 26.17 0.63
CA VAL A 174 25.01 27.21 -0.03
C VAL A 174 24.60 28.28 0.96
N THR A 175 24.91 29.54 0.62
CA THR A 175 24.40 30.72 1.33
C THR A 175 23.66 31.64 0.36
N ILE A 176 22.34 31.77 0.53
CA ILE A 176 21.44 32.52 -0.37
C ILE A 176 20.41 33.29 0.46
N ASN A 177 20.20 34.56 0.11
CA ASN A 177 19.19 35.43 0.70
C ASN A 177 18.16 35.85 -0.35
N PHE A 178 16.87 35.65 -0.03
CA PHE A 178 15.74 36.11 -0.85
C PHE A 178 15.10 37.32 -0.18
N VAL A 179 15.26 38.50 -0.78
CA VAL A 179 14.73 39.78 -0.27
C VAL A 179 13.22 39.86 -0.44
N GLU A 180 12.53 40.45 0.54
CA GLU A 180 11.08 40.66 0.46
C GLU A 180 10.68 41.55 -0.73
N GLY A 181 9.59 41.17 -1.42
CA GLY A 181 9.05 41.94 -2.55
C GLY A 181 9.85 41.84 -3.86
N GLN A 182 10.88 40.99 -3.92
CA GLN A 182 11.66 40.77 -5.14
C GLN A 182 11.24 39.53 -5.91
N SER A 183 11.41 39.58 -7.23
CA SER A 183 11.25 38.44 -8.12
C SER A 183 12.63 37.87 -8.47
N THR A 184 12.99 36.73 -7.87
CA THR A 184 14.29 36.09 -8.05
C THR A 184 14.21 34.95 -9.07
N ALA A 185 15.13 34.90 -10.03
CA ALA A 185 15.26 33.82 -11.00
C ALA A 185 16.48 32.95 -10.68
N ILE A 186 16.30 31.62 -10.65
CA ILE A 186 17.38 30.63 -10.43
C ILE A 186 17.68 29.95 -11.76
N VAL A 187 18.93 30.08 -12.25
CA VAL A 187 19.38 29.51 -13.52
C VAL A 187 20.56 28.57 -13.32
N GLY A 188 20.68 27.56 -14.17
CA GLY A 188 21.76 26.58 -14.09
C GLY A 188 21.50 25.35 -14.95
N ARG A 189 22.52 24.51 -15.14
CA ARG A 189 22.46 23.29 -15.96
C ARG A 189 21.40 22.29 -15.47
N VAL A 190 20.96 21.39 -16.34
CA VAL A 190 20.08 20.27 -15.95
C VAL A 190 20.82 19.43 -14.90
N GLY A 191 20.14 19.04 -13.82
CA GLY A 191 20.76 18.30 -12.70
C GLY A 191 21.55 19.14 -11.70
N ALA A 192 21.67 20.47 -11.87
CA ALA A 192 22.43 21.34 -10.96
C ALA A 192 21.75 21.60 -9.59
N GLY A 193 20.78 20.78 -9.16
CA GLY A 193 20.16 20.92 -7.84
C GLY A 193 19.09 22.02 -7.68
N LYS A 194 18.65 22.69 -8.76
CA LYS A 194 17.63 23.77 -8.70
C LYS A 194 16.32 23.32 -8.04
N SER A 195 15.79 22.17 -8.45
CA SER A 195 14.57 21.61 -7.85
C SER A 195 14.80 21.16 -6.41
N SER A 196 16.01 20.67 -6.10
CA SER A 196 16.41 20.35 -4.73
C SER A 196 16.40 21.61 -3.86
N LEU A 197 16.90 22.75 -4.36
CA LEU A 197 16.91 24.02 -3.62
C LEU A 197 15.50 24.48 -3.22
N LEU A 198 14.52 24.31 -4.10
CA LEU A 198 13.12 24.60 -3.76
C LEU A 198 12.56 23.64 -2.70
N ASN A 199 12.96 22.36 -2.74
CA ASN A 199 12.56 21.37 -1.73
C ASN A 199 13.26 21.57 -0.38
N ALA A 200 14.49 22.09 -0.39
CA ALA A 200 15.20 22.49 0.81
C ALA A 200 14.45 23.61 1.54
N LEU A 201 13.99 24.63 0.80
CA LEU A 201 13.15 25.70 1.36
C LEU A 201 11.81 25.16 1.91
N LEU A 202 11.22 24.14 1.29
CA LEU A 202 9.99 23.52 1.79
C LEU A 202 10.17 22.66 3.05
N GLY A 203 11.40 22.35 3.45
CA GLY A 203 11.66 21.39 4.53
C GLY A 203 11.47 19.92 4.10
N ASN A 204 11.47 19.63 2.80
CA ASN A 204 11.35 18.26 2.27
C ASN A 204 12.71 17.52 2.19
N MET A 205 13.78 18.14 2.68
CA MET A 205 15.15 17.61 2.67
C MET A 205 15.72 17.66 4.08
N GLU A 206 16.64 16.76 4.38
CA GLU A 206 17.34 16.73 5.66
C GLU A 206 18.47 17.77 5.67
N LEU A 207 18.50 18.60 6.70
CA LEU A 207 19.57 19.57 6.93
C LEU A 207 20.69 18.91 7.74
N ILE A 208 21.86 18.77 7.13
CA ILE A 208 23.06 18.21 7.77
C ILE A 208 23.78 19.31 8.56
N SER A 209 23.89 20.50 7.97
CA SER A 209 24.52 21.66 8.60
C SER A 209 23.97 22.96 8.05
N GLY A 210 24.07 24.02 8.85
CA GLY A 210 23.64 25.37 8.47
C GLY A 210 22.27 25.72 9.04
N ARG A 211 21.58 26.66 8.39
CA ARG A 211 20.27 27.17 8.80
C ARG A 211 19.40 27.48 7.59
N VAL A 212 18.13 27.13 7.68
CA VAL A 212 17.10 27.51 6.69
C VAL A 212 15.98 28.26 7.42
N ASN A 213 15.63 29.47 6.96
CA ASN A 213 14.55 30.26 7.55
C ASN A 213 13.61 30.80 6.47
N ILE A 214 12.29 30.76 6.72
CA ILE A 214 11.26 31.32 5.85
C ILE A 214 10.27 32.17 6.65
N LYS A 215 10.08 33.41 6.21
CA LYS A 215 9.09 34.32 6.77
C LYS A 215 7.70 34.03 6.18
N GLY A 216 6.77 33.59 7.04
CA GLY A 216 5.37 33.41 6.68
C GLY A 216 5.07 32.11 5.90
N SER A 217 4.03 32.15 5.05
CA SER A 217 3.55 30.99 4.31
C SER A 217 4.23 30.83 2.94
N LEU A 218 4.59 29.60 2.59
CA LEU A 218 5.17 29.25 1.30
C LEU A 218 4.12 28.66 0.35
N ALA A 219 4.17 29.02 -0.93
CA ALA A 219 3.39 28.40 -2.00
C ALA A 219 4.33 27.79 -3.04
N LEU A 220 4.14 26.51 -3.37
CA LEU A 220 4.96 25.79 -4.34
C LEU A 220 4.11 25.38 -5.55
N VAL A 221 4.66 25.63 -6.74
CA VAL A 221 4.17 25.02 -7.98
C VAL A 221 5.17 23.95 -8.43
N SER A 222 4.81 22.67 -8.23
CA SER A 222 5.69 21.54 -8.55
C SER A 222 5.86 21.35 -10.06
N GLN A 223 6.99 20.76 -10.49
CA GLN A 223 7.27 20.53 -11.91
C GLN A 223 6.22 19.61 -12.58
N GLN A 224 5.79 18.57 -11.88
CA GLN A 224 4.68 17.71 -12.30
C GLN A 224 3.38 18.20 -11.66
N ALA A 225 2.46 18.66 -12.50
CA ALA A 225 1.14 19.11 -12.05
C ALA A 225 0.40 17.97 -11.33
N TRP A 226 0.07 18.18 -10.05
CA TRP A 226 -0.79 17.30 -9.29
C TRP A 226 -2.19 17.91 -9.24
N ILE A 227 -3.18 17.15 -9.69
CA ILE A 227 -4.60 17.52 -9.68
C ILE A 227 -5.30 16.39 -8.97
N PHE A 228 -6.10 16.70 -7.96
CA PHE A 228 -6.84 15.70 -7.21
C PHE A 228 -8.22 15.47 -7.83
N ASN A 229 -8.78 14.29 -7.52
CA ASN A 229 -10.11 13.92 -7.98
C ASN A 229 -11.16 14.86 -7.36
N GLY A 230 -11.84 15.65 -8.17
CA GLY A 230 -12.85 16.63 -7.75
C GLY A 230 -13.17 17.61 -8.89
N THR A 231 -13.98 18.64 -8.62
CA THR A 231 -14.30 19.62 -9.67
C THR A 231 -13.08 20.47 -10.04
N LEU A 232 -13.10 21.07 -11.23
CA LEU A 232 -12.08 22.04 -11.63
C LEU A 232 -12.01 23.21 -10.63
N ARG A 233 -13.17 23.71 -10.17
CA ARG A 233 -13.27 24.75 -9.16
C ARG A 233 -12.60 24.33 -7.85
N ASP A 234 -12.84 23.11 -7.37
CA ASP A 234 -12.23 22.64 -6.11
C ASP A 234 -10.72 22.58 -6.20
N ASN A 235 -10.19 22.14 -7.35
CA ASN A 235 -8.75 22.14 -7.59
C ASN A 235 -8.14 23.55 -7.54
N ILE A 236 -8.83 24.55 -8.09
CA ILE A 236 -8.38 25.96 -8.08
C ILE A 236 -8.53 26.59 -6.68
N LEU A 237 -9.63 26.33 -5.99
CA LEU A 237 -9.88 26.85 -4.65
C LEU A 237 -8.98 26.21 -3.60
N PHE A 238 -8.59 24.95 -3.80
CA PHE A 238 -7.78 24.16 -2.88
C PHE A 238 -8.32 24.21 -1.45
N HIS A 239 -9.63 23.92 -1.30
CA HIS A 239 -10.39 23.96 -0.04
C HIS A 239 -10.55 25.35 0.61
N LYS A 240 -10.26 26.44 -0.11
CA LYS A 240 -10.59 27.81 0.34
C LYS A 240 -12.05 28.17 -0.01
N PRO A 241 -12.68 29.08 0.76
CA PRO A 241 -14.03 29.54 0.44
C PRO A 241 -14.07 30.21 -0.94
N TYR A 242 -15.17 29.99 -1.65
CA TYR A 242 -15.39 30.58 -2.96
C TYR A 242 -15.66 32.09 -2.85
N ASP A 243 -14.80 32.88 -3.49
CA ASP A 243 -14.96 34.33 -3.65
C ASP A 243 -15.05 34.63 -5.14
N ALA A 244 -16.24 35.07 -5.59
CA ALA A 244 -16.54 35.25 -6.99
C ALA A 244 -15.64 36.29 -7.68
N GLU A 245 -15.34 37.41 -7.01
CA GLU A 245 -14.53 38.48 -7.60
C GLU A 245 -13.08 38.05 -7.75
N ARG A 246 -12.50 37.49 -6.69
CA ARG A 246 -11.13 36.98 -6.70
C ARG A 246 -10.97 35.83 -7.69
N TYR A 247 -11.93 34.91 -7.72
CA TYR A 247 -11.92 33.76 -8.63
C TYR A 247 -11.96 34.23 -10.09
N ALA A 248 -12.89 35.12 -10.46
CA ALA A 248 -12.97 35.66 -11.82
C ALA A 248 -11.67 36.37 -12.25
N LYS A 249 -11.04 37.13 -11.33
CA LYS A 249 -9.76 37.79 -11.59
C LYS A 249 -8.63 36.79 -11.84
N ILE A 250 -8.56 35.70 -11.08
CA ILE A 250 -7.56 34.63 -11.24
C ILE A 250 -7.79 33.89 -12.57
N ILE A 251 -9.02 33.49 -12.88
CA ILE A 251 -9.35 32.79 -14.13
C ILE A 251 -8.93 33.62 -15.35
N LYS A 252 -9.18 34.94 -15.32
CA LYS A 252 -8.76 35.86 -16.38
C LYS A 252 -7.24 36.02 -16.45
N ALA A 253 -6.56 36.18 -15.32
CA ALA A 253 -5.11 36.34 -15.26
C ALA A 253 -4.36 35.09 -15.74
N CYS A 254 -4.89 33.90 -15.47
CA CYS A 254 -4.33 32.61 -15.90
C CYS A 254 -4.80 32.17 -17.31
N ALA A 255 -5.62 32.99 -17.98
CA ALA A 255 -6.21 32.70 -19.29
C ALA A 255 -6.94 31.33 -19.35
N LEU A 256 -7.67 30.99 -18.30
CA LEU A 256 -8.40 29.71 -18.18
C LEU A 256 -9.81 29.75 -18.78
N GLU A 257 -10.32 30.93 -19.18
CA GLU A 257 -11.68 31.09 -19.71
C GLU A 257 -11.97 30.20 -20.93
N ALA A 258 -11.00 30.07 -21.84
CA ALA A 258 -11.14 29.23 -23.02
C ALA A 258 -11.18 27.73 -22.66
N ASP A 259 -10.38 27.31 -21.69
CA ASP A 259 -10.35 25.92 -21.24
C ASP A 259 -11.66 25.53 -20.54
N ILE A 260 -12.18 26.42 -19.69
CA ILE A 260 -13.45 26.21 -18.99
C ILE A 260 -14.61 26.09 -19.98
N LYS A 261 -14.64 26.91 -21.04
CA LYS A 261 -15.70 26.88 -22.07
C LYS A 261 -15.76 25.58 -22.86
N ILE A 262 -14.64 24.84 -22.96
CA ILE A 262 -14.57 23.57 -23.68
C ILE A 262 -15.17 22.43 -22.83
N LEU A 263 -15.18 22.58 -21.51
CA LEU A 263 -15.72 21.58 -20.61
C LEU A 263 -17.26 21.62 -20.58
N SER A 264 -17.89 20.45 -20.56
CA SER A 264 -19.34 20.29 -20.63
C SER A 264 -20.08 21.00 -19.48
N ASP A 265 -19.53 20.95 -18.26
CA ASP A 265 -20.11 21.57 -17.06
C ASP A 265 -19.28 22.78 -16.58
N GLY A 266 -18.49 23.37 -17.48
CA GLY A 266 -17.61 24.49 -17.14
C GLY A 266 -16.66 24.15 -16.00
N ASP A 267 -16.63 25.01 -14.97
CA ASP A 267 -15.74 24.85 -13.82
C ASP A 267 -16.24 23.85 -12.75
N LEU A 268 -17.47 23.35 -12.90
CA LEU A 268 -18.03 22.27 -12.07
C LEU A 268 -17.73 20.88 -12.64
N THR A 269 -17.07 20.81 -13.79
CA THR A 269 -16.69 19.54 -14.41
C THR A 269 -15.75 18.76 -13.49
N ASP A 270 -16.05 17.48 -13.26
CA ASP A 270 -15.19 16.56 -12.53
C ASP A 270 -13.90 16.26 -13.31
N ILE A 271 -12.76 16.51 -12.66
CA ILE A 271 -11.42 16.27 -13.17
C ILE A 271 -10.77 15.14 -12.36
N GLY A 272 -10.04 14.26 -13.05
CA GLY A 272 -9.26 13.19 -12.41
C GLY A 272 -9.47 11.81 -13.04
N ASP A 273 -9.20 10.74 -12.29
CA ASP A 273 -9.21 9.36 -12.80
C ASP A 273 -10.59 8.88 -13.26
N LYS A 274 -11.65 9.44 -12.67
CA LYS A 274 -13.06 9.16 -13.05
C LYS A 274 -13.70 10.26 -13.89
N GLY A 275 -12.99 11.39 -14.08
CA GLY A 275 -13.50 12.59 -14.72
C GLY A 275 -12.87 12.85 -16.09
N VAL A 276 -13.00 14.09 -16.57
CA VAL A 276 -12.36 14.52 -17.82
C VAL A 276 -10.86 14.64 -17.61
N ASN A 277 -10.08 14.03 -18.51
CA ASN A 277 -8.62 14.13 -18.46
C ASN A 277 -8.15 15.38 -19.21
N LEU A 278 -7.38 16.22 -18.53
CA LEU A 278 -6.85 17.47 -19.07
C LEU A 278 -5.55 17.24 -19.87
N SER A 279 -5.30 18.10 -20.85
CA SER A 279 -4.00 18.15 -21.53
C SER A 279 -2.87 18.59 -20.59
N GLY A 280 -1.62 18.26 -20.91
CA GLY A 280 -0.47 18.64 -20.08
C GLY A 280 -0.36 20.14 -19.81
N GLY A 281 -0.62 20.97 -20.84
CA GLY A 281 -0.60 22.44 -20.71
C GLY A 281 -1.77 23.01 -19.90
N GLN A 282 -2.93 22.36 -19.94
CA GLN A 282 -4.05 22.70 -19.05
C GLN A 282 -3.71 22.37 -17.61
N LYS A 283 -3.16 21.17 -17.35
CA LYS A 283 -2.75 20.77 -16.00
C LYS A 283 -1.74 21.73 -15.39
N GLN A 284 -0.79 22.23 -16.20
CA GLN A 284 0.21 23.21 -15.75
C GLN A 284 -0.35 24.59 -15.37
N ARG A 285 -1.50 24.98 -15.93
CA ARG A 285 -2.14 26.27 -15.61
C ARG A 285 -3.11 26.18 -14.42
N ILE A 286 -3.60 24.99 -14.10
CA ILE A 286 -4.58 24.75 -13.03
C ILE A 286 -3.91 24.45 -11.68
N ARG A 287 -2.73 23.83 -11.70
CA ARG A 287 -1.95 23.48 -10.50
C ARG A 287 -1.57 24.67 -9.62
#